data_AF-A0A963S6J3-F1
#
_entry.id   AF-A0A963S6J3-F1
#
_cell.length_a   1.000
_cell.length_b   1.000
_cell.length_c   1.000
_cell.angle_alpha   90.00
_cell.angle_beta   90.00
_cell.angle_gamma   90.00
#
_symmetry.space_group_name_H-M   'P 1'
#
loop_
_entity.id
_entity.type
_entity.pdbx_description
1 polymer ?
#
loop_
_entity_poly.entity_id
_entity_poly.type
_entity_poly.pdbx_seq_one_letter_code
_entity_poly.pdbx_strand_id
1 'polypeptide(L)'
;GIAFFMLMAQRSRDIHAIAHVAGTVVVADTIFTATAAIAQPITGYFLAREVGWPLSEPWLLLSIALYVLVGALWLPVVVIQMRLRDIARDCLAAGTQLPPRWHRLFRVWFACGVPAFTLIVAIVALMLARPSL
;
A
#
# COMPACT_ATOMS: atom_id res chain seq x y z
N GLY A 1 2.52 6.02 9.20
CA GLY A 1 2.00 5.38 7.99
C GLY A 1 0.51 5.66 7.86
N ILE A 2 0.02 5.89 6.65
CA ILE A 2 -1.37 6.30 6.36
C ILE A 2 -2.41 5.33 6.94
N ALA A 3 -2.07 4.04 7.03
CA ALA A 3 -2.87 3.02 7.69
C ALA A 3 -3.10 3.23 9.20
N PHE A 4 -2.13 3.85 9.89
CA PHE A 4 -2.26 4.20 11.31
C PHE A 4 -3.36 5.26 11.52
N PHE A 5 -3.44 6.27 10.65
CA PHE A 5 -4.49 7.29 10.73
C PHE A 5 -5.88 6.67 10.52
N MET A 6 -6.02 5.75 9.56
CA MET A 6 -7.27 5.01 9.34
C MET A 6 -7.67 4.19 10.59
N LEU A 7 -6.71 3.52 11.24
CA LEU A 7 -6.95 2.76 12.48
C LEU A 7 -7.34 3.66 13.65
N MET A 8 -6.68 4.81 13.80
CA MET A 8 -6.99 5.78 14.85
C MET A 8 -8.37 6.41 14.65
N ALA A 9 -8.75 6.72 13.39
CA ALA A 9 -10.09 7.18 13.06
C ALA A 9 -11.14 6.10 13.33
N GLN A 10 -10.87 4.83 13.03
CA GLN A 10 -11.78 3.74 13.40
C GLN A 10 -11.98 3.66 14.92
N ARG A 11 -10.92 3.87 15.71
CA ARG A 11 -10.98 3.81 17.17
C ARG A 11 -11.82 4.93 17.79
N SER A 12 -11.92 6.10 17.15
CA SER A 12 -12.77 7.19 17.65
C SER A 12 -14.26 6.86 17.58
N ARG A 13 -14.67 5.89 16.73
CA ARG A 13 -16.07 5.54 16.43
C ARG A 13 -16.91 6.72 15.92
N ASP A 14 -16.28 7.83 15.57
CA ASP A 14 -16.92 8.99 14.97
C ASP A 14 -16.91 8.85 13.45
N ILE A 15 -18.11 8.77 12.88
CA ILE A 15 -18.29 8.61 11.44
C ILE A 15 -17.79 9.81 10.64
N HIS A 16 -17.84 11.03 11.20
CA HIS A 16 -17.29 12.23 10.55
C HIS A 16 -15.77 12.10 10.42
N ALA A 17 -15.08 11.75 11.52
CA ALA A 17 -13.64 11.50 11.52
C ALA A 17 -13.26 10.38 10.55
N ILE A 18 -14.00 9.26 10.56
CA ILE A 18 -13.73 8.11 9.68
C ILE A 18 -13.87 8.50 8.20
N ALA A 19 -14.97 9.16 7.81
CA ALA A 19 -15.21 9.53 6.41
C ALA A 19 -14.18 10.54 5.88
N HIS A 20 -13.81 11.52 6.71
CA HIS A 20 -12.81 12.52 6.36
C HIS A 20 -11.41 11.89 6.21
N VAL A 21 -10.97 11.15 7.23
CA VAL A 21 -9.65 10.51 7.22
C VAL A 21 -9.55 9.47 6.10
N ALA A 22 -10.57 8.64 5.88
CA ALA A 22 -10.57 7.67 4.78
C ALA A 22 -10.42 8.33 3.41
N GLY A 23 -11.00 9.52 3.21
CA GLY A 23 -10.82 10.32 2.00
C GLY A 23 -9.37 10.74 1.78
N THR A 24 -8.77 11.35 2.79
CA THR A 24 -7.36 11.79 2.75
C THR A 24 -6.42 10.60 2.59
N VAL A 25 -6.68 9.49 3.28
CA VAL A 25 -5.89 8.26 3.20
C VAL A 25 -5.88 7.70 1.77
N VAL A 26 -7.03 7.62 1.10
CA VAL A 26 -7.11 7.12 -0.29
C VAL A 26 -6.27 7.99 -1.23
N VAL A 27 -6.40 9.32 -1.14
CA VAL A 27 -5.67 10.24 -2.02
C VAL A 27 -4.17 10.16 -1.75
N ALA A 28 -3.76 10.23 -0.49
CA ALA A 28 -2.36 10.16 -0.11
C ALA A 28 -1.73 8.81 -0.50
N ASP A 29 -2.38 7.68 -0.19
CA ASP A 29 -1.87 6.36 -0.54
C ASP A 29 -1.72 6.18 -2.05
N THR A 30 -2.74 6.60 -2.80
CA THR A 30 -2.71 6.47 -4.26
C THR A 30 -1.59 7.34 -4.85
N ILE A 31 -1.46 8.59 -4.45
CA ILE A 31 -0.43 9.49 -5.01
C ILE A 31 0.96 9.00 -4.63
N PHE A 32 1.22 8.73 -3.35
CA PHE A 32 2.57 8.34 -2.91
C PHE A 32 2.96 6.96 -3.45
N THR A 33 2.08 5.96 -3.33
CA THR A 33 2.40 4.60 -3.75
C THR A 33 2.42 4.46 -5.27
N ALA A 34 1.50 5.09 -6.02
CA ALA A 34 1.56 5.04 -7.48
C ALA A 34 2.76 5.79 -8.04
N THR A 35 3.11 6.95 -7.46
CA THR A 35 4.30 7.70 -7.87
C THR A 35 5.56 6.88 -7.61
N ALA A 36 5.69 6.29 -6.42
CA ALA A 36 6.81 5.38 -6.12
C ALA A 36 6.79 4.16 -7.06
N ALA A 37 5.62 3.59 -7.33
CA ALA A 37 5.44 2.41 -8.18
C ALA A 37 5.97 2.63 -9.61
N ILE A 38 5.90 3.87 -10.11
CA ILE A 38 6.36 4.26 -11.45
C ILE A 38 7.79 4.80 -11.42
N ALA A 39 8.13 5.63 -10.43
CA ALA A 39 9.43 6.28 -10.36
C ALA A 39 10.53 5.26 -10.02
N GLN A 40 10.27 4.31 -9.12
CA GLN A 40 11.27 3.37 -8.62
C GLN A 40 11.87 2.44 -9.70
N PRO A 41 11.10 1.86 -10.64
CA PRO A 41 11.67 1.08 -11.74
C PRO A 41 12.48 1.93 -12.71
N ILE A 42 12.03 3.16 -12.97
CA ILE A 42 12.73 4.10 -13.86
C ILE A 42 14.09 4.47 -13.26
N THR A 43 14.10 4.94 -12.02
CA THR A 43 15.33 5.33 -11.34
C THR A 43 16.24 4.14 -11.08
N GLY A 44 15.69 2.98 -10.70
CA GLY A 44 16.43 1.74 -10.53
C GLY A 44 17.12 1.26 -11.80
N TYR A 45 16.45 1.38 -12.96
CA TYR A 45 17.04 1.06 -14.25
C TYR A 45 18.20 2.00 -14.60
N PHE A 46 18.02 3.31 -14.44
CA PHE A 46 19.10 4.28 -14.68
C PHE A 46 20.30 4.03 -13.77
N LEU A 47 20.07 3.76 -12.48
CA LEU A 47 21.12 3.46 -11.52
C LEU A 47 21.89 2.18 -11.90
N ALA A 48 21.18 1.10 -12.26
CA ALA A 48 21.81 -0.15 -12.68
C ALA A 48 22.68 0.05 -13.94
N ARG A 49 22.21 0.87 -14.89
CA ARG A 49 22.95 1.21 -16.10
C ARG A 49 24.19 2.07 -15.82
N GLU A 50 24.10 3.06 -14.93
CA GLU A 50 25.24 3.92 -14.56
C GLU A 50 26.32 3.18 -13.79
N VAL A 51 25.94 2.26 -12.90
CA VAL A 51 26.87 1.41 -12.14
C VAL A 51 27.43 0.27 -12.99
N GLY A 52 26.79 -0.04 -14.14
CA GLY A 52 27.20 -1.11 -15.05
C GLY A 52 26.78 -2.51 -14.57
N TRP A 53 25.77 -2.61 -13.70
CA TRP A 53 25.27 -3.90 -13.24
C TRP A 53 24.44 -4.61 -14.31
N PRO A 54 24.71 -5.88 -14.61
CA PRO A 54 23.86 -6.65 -15.49
C PRO A 54 22.50 -6.86 -14.82
N LEU A 55 21.41 -6.61 -15.54
CA LEU A 55 20.04 -6.78 -15.03
C LEU A 55 19.70 -8.25 -14.69
N SER A 56 20.55 -9.19 -15.11
CA SER A 56 20.45 -10.61 -14.84
C SER A 56 21.01 -11.04 -13.48
N GLU A 57 21.54 -10.12 -12.67
CA GLU A 57 21.99 -10.43 -11.31
C GLU A 57 20.85 -11.10 -10.51
N PRO A 58 21.08 -12.29 -9.90
CA PRO A 58 20.02 -13.04 -9.23
C PRO A 58 19.30 -12.24 -8.14
N TRP A 59 20.03 -11.45 -7.36
CA TRP A 59 19.47 -10.60 -6.31
C TRP A 59 18.62 -9.46 -6.89
N LEU A 60 18.94 -8.96 -8.08
CA LEU A 60 18.19 -7.91 -8.76
C LEU A 60 16.91 -8.49 -9.39
N LEU A 61 16.99 -9.65 -10.04
CA LEU A 61 15.82 -10.38 -10.54
C LEU A 61 14.84 -10.71 -9.42
N LEU A 62 15.34 -11.21 -8.28
CA LEU A 62 14.51 -11.49 -7.12
C LEU A 62 13.89 -10.19 -6.55
N SER A 63 14.65 -9.09 -6.50
CA SER A 63 14.12 -7.78 -6.08
C SER A 63 12.98 -7.30 -7.00
N ILE A 64 13.12 -7.45 -8.32
CA ILE A 64 12.09 -7.11 -9.31
C ILE A 64 10.86 -8.00 -9.13
N ALA A 65 11.02 -9.31 -8.93
CA ALA A 65 9.92 -10.23 -8.71
C ALA A 65 9.13 -9.89 -7.44
N LEU A 66 9.84 -9.63 -6.33
CA LEU A 66 9.22 -9.19 -5.08
C LEU A 66 8.51 -7.84 -5.24
N TYR A 67 9.09 -6.93 -6.01
CA TYR A 67 8.48 -5.63 -6.30
C TYR A 67 7.16 -5.75 -7.08
N VAL A 68 7.11 -6.60 -8.10
CA VAL A 68 5.87 -6.90 -8.83
C VAL A 68 4.83 -7.51 -7.89
N LEU A 69 5.25 -8.41 -6.98
CA LEU A 69 4.35 -9.00 -5.98
C LEU A 69 3.79 -7.96 -5.01
N VAL A 70 4.61 -7.01 -4.55
CA VAL A 70 4.17 -5.86 -3.73
C VAL A 70 3.12 -5.04 -4.50
N GLY A 71 3.39 -4.71 -5.76
CA GLY A 71 2.44 -3.97 -6.61
C GLY A 71 1.11 -4.73 -6.79
N ALA A 72 1.17 -6.04 -7.01
CA ALA A 72 -0.01 -6.89 -7.13
C ALA A 72 -0.83 -6.95 -5.83
N LEU A 73 -0.17 -6.94 -4.66
CA LEU A 73 -0.85 -6.88 -3.35
C LEU A 73 -1.40 -5.49 -3.03
N TRP A 74 -0.82 -4.42 -3.58
CA TRP A 74 -1.29 -3.05 -3.38
C TRP A 74 -2.59 -2.75 -4.14
N LEU A 75 -2.79 -3.29 -5.35
CA LEU A 75 -4.02 -3.04 -6.12
C LEU A 75 -5.31 -3.37 -5.35
N PRO A 76 -5.46 -4.56 -4.71
CA PRO A 76 -6.60 -4.84 -3.84
C PRO A 76 -6.74 -3.87 -2.66
N VAL A 77 -5.62 -3.42 -2.08
CA VAL A 77 -5.60 -2.48 -0.94
C VAL A 77 -6.28 -1.17 -1.35
N VAL A 78 -5.90 -0.59 -2.49
CA VAL A 78 -6.50 0.66 -2.99
C VAL A 78 -7.99 0.51 -3.26
N VAL A 79 -8.39 -0.59 -3.91
CA VAL A 79 -9.81 -0.88 -4.19
C VAL A 79 -10.61 -0.97 -2.89
N ILE A 80 -10.08 -1.64 -1.87
CA ILE A 80 -10.76 -1.74 -0.58
C ILE A 80 -10.78 -0.39 0.14
N GLN A 81 -9.70 0.41 0.09
CA GLN A 81 -9.68 1.75 0.70
C GLN A 81 -10.73 2.66 0.08
N MET A 82 -10.87 2.66 -1.25
CA MET A 82 -11.92 3.41 -1.93
C MET A 82 -13.31 2.97 -1.46
N ARG A 83 -13.57 1.67 -1.39
CA ARG A 83 -14.85 1.14 -0.87
C ARG A 83 -15.13 1.51 0.59
N LEU A 84 -14.11 1.47 1.44
CA LEU A 84 -14.22 1.86 2.85
C LEU A 84 -14.58 3.35 2.99
N ARG A 85 -13.96 4.21 2.18
CA ARG A 85 -14.26 5.64 2.09
C ARG A 85 -15.69 5.88 1.62
N ASP A 86 -16.09 5.23 0.53
CA ASP A 86 -17.39 5.46 -0.09
C ASP A 86 -18.52 5.02 0.86
N ILE A 87 -18.42 3.83 1.47
CA ILE A 87 -19.38 3.38 2.48
C ILE A 87 -19.42 4.33 3.69
N ALA A 88 -18.27 4.85 4.15
CA ALA A 88 -18.25 5.78 5.27
C ALA A 88 -18.94 7.12 4.93
N ARG A 89 -18.78 7.61 3.69
CA ARG A 89 -19.46 8.81 3.19
C ARG A 89 -20.96 8.60 3.02
N ASP A 90 -21.38 7.46 2.48
CA ASP A 90 -22.79 7.13 2.32
C ASP A 90 -23.51 7.05 3.67
N CYS A 91 -22.89 6.38 4.64
CA CYS A 91 -23.44 6.28 5.99
C CYS A 91 -23.47 7.64 6.70
N LEU A 92 -22.46 8.49 6.48
CA LEU A 92 -22.45 9.87 6.98
C LEU A 92 -23.60 10.69 6.40
N ALA A 93 -23.83 10.63 5.09
CA ALA A 93 -24.91 11.34 4.42
C ALA A 93 -26.31 10.85 4.86
N ALA A 94 -26.44 9.54 5.09
CA ALA A 94 -27.68 8.92 5.55
C ALA A 94 -27.92 9.04 7.07
N GLY A 95 -26.95 9.54 7.84
CA GLY A 95 -27.03 9.56 9.32
C GLY A 95 -27.09 8.16 9.95
N THR A 96 -26.52 7.15 9.28
CA THR A 96 -26.57 5.74 9.72
C THR A 96 -25.22 5.26 10.24
N GLN A 97 -25.25 4.22 11.07
CA GLN A 97 -24.02 3.60 11.58
C GLN A 97 -23.31 2.77 10.50
N LEU A 98 -22.00 2.56 10.68
CA LEU A 98 -21.19 1.77 9.76
C LEU A 98 -21.65 0.30 9.72
N PRO A 99 -21.96 -0.25 8.54
CA PRO A 99 -22.51 -1.59 8.42
C PRO A 99 -21.45 -2.67 8.70
N PRO A 100 -21.84 -3.91 9.08
CA PRO A 100 -20.91 -5.01 9.32
C PRO A 100 -20.00 -5.36 8.12
N ARG A 101 -20.45 -5.07 6.89
CA ARG A 101 -19.63 -5.22 5.66
C ARG A 101 -18.39 -4.32 5.67
N TRP A 102 -18.50 -3.12 6.23
CA TRP A 102 -17.39 -2.16 6.31
C TRP A 102 -16.27 -2.73 7.20
N HIS A 103 -16.64 -3.27 8.36
CA HIS A 103 -15.70 -3.90 9.29
C HIS A 103 -15.00 -5.13 8.69
N ARG A 104 -15.72 -5.93 7.89
CA ARG A 104 -15.11 -7.06 7.15
C ARG A 104 -14.08 -6.57 6.14
N LEU A 105 -14.41 -5.55 5.34
CA LEU A 105 -13.48 -4.94 4.39
C LEU A 105 -12.25 -4.36 5.10
N PHE A 106 -12.44 -3.70 6.24
CA PHE A 106 -11.34 -3.14 7.01
C PHE A 106 -10.33 -4.21 7.46
N ARG A 107 -10.80 -5.36 7.92
CA ARG A 107 -9.93 -6.48 8.30
C ARG A 107 -9.15 -7.06 7.11
N VAL A 108 -9.81 -7.21 5.96
CA VAL A 108 -9.14 -7.69 4.74
C VAL A 108 -8.08 -6.69 4.29
N TRP A 109 -8.41 -5.40 4.25
CA TRP A 109 -7.47 -4.34 3.94
C TRP A 109 -6.25 -4.34 4.87
N PHE A 110 -6.48 -4.46 6.18
CA PHE A 110 -5.40 -4.53 7.16
C PHE A 110 -4.53 -5.78 6.97
N ALA A 111 -5.15 -6.94 6.71
CA ALA A 111 -4.44 -8.19 6.46
C ALA A 111 -3.61 -8.16 5.17
N CYS A 112 -4.04 -7.42 4.13
CA CYS A 112 -3.26 -7.23 2.91
C CYS A 112 -2.06 -6.27 3.11
N GLY A 113 -2.16 -5.32 4.04
CA GLY A 113 -1.08 -4.36 4.31
C GLY A 113 0.16 -5.01 4.94
N VAL A 114 -0.02 -6.01 5.80
CA VAL A 114 1.08 -6.73 6.47
C VAL A 114 2.05 -7.42 5.49
N PRO A 115 1.60 -8.30 4.58
CA PRO A 115 2.51 -8.98 3.65
C PRO A 115 3.17 -7.99 2.68
N ALA A 116 2.47 -6.95 2.22
CA ALA A 116 3.06 -5.91 1.38
C ALA A 116 4.23 -5.21 2.09
N PHE A 117 4.06 -4.85 3.37
CA PHE A 117 5.12 -4.24 4.16
C PHE A 117 6.31 -5.20 4.37
N THR A 118 6.06 -6.47 4.70
CA THR A 118 7.10 -7.48 4.87
C THR A 118 7.93 -7.67 3.60
N LEU A 119 7.29 -7.69 2.43
CA LEU A 119 7.98 -7.82 1.15
C LEU A 119 8.87 -6.61 0.84
N ILE A 120 8.44 -5.39 1.16
CA ILE A 120 9.28 -4.19 1.01
C ILE A 120 10.53 -4.30 1.89
N VAL A 121 10.38 -4.72 3.15
CA VAL A 121 11.53 -4.95 4.04
C VAL A 121 12.46 -6.02 3.47
N ALA A 122 11.92 -7.10 2.90
CA ALA A 122 12.71 -8.14 2.25
C ALA A 122 13.49 -7.61 1.04
N ILE A 123 12.89 -6.76 0.19
CA ILE A 123 13.58 -6.10 -0.93
C ILE A 123 14.75 -5.26 -0.42
N VAL A 124 14.52 -4.43 0.61
CA VAL A 124 15.59 -3.60 1.19
C VAL A 124 16.71 -4.45 1.77
N ALA A 125 16.39 -5.54 2.49
CA ALA A 125 17.39 -6.46 3.02
C ALA A 125 18.20 -7.12 1.90
N LEU A 126 17.56 -7.51 0.79
CA LEU A 126 18.21 -8.09 -0.37
C LEU A 126 19.16 -7.09 -1.06
N MET A 127 18.73 -5.83 -1.18
CA MET A 127 19.55 -4.74 -1.73
C MET A 127 20.76 -4.38 -0.86
N LEU A 128 20.67 -4.59 0.46
CA LEU A 128 21.79 -4.36 1.38
C LEU A 128 22.77 -5.55 1.38
N ALA A 129 22.24 -6.77 1.45
CA ALA A 129 23.04 -7.98 1.51
C ALA A 129 23.76 -8.28 0.20
N ARG A 130 23.16 -7.92 -0.96
CA ARG A 130 23.67 -8.20 -2.32
C ARG A 130 24.30 -9.60 -2.41
N PRO A 131 23.56 -10.67 -2.08
CA PRO A 131 24.13 -12.00 -2.05
C PRO A 131 24.62 -12.36 -3.46
N SER A 132 25.90 -12.71 -3.56
CA SER A 132 26.44 -13.39 -4.72
C SER A 132 25.95 -14.84 -4.68
N LEU A 133 24.79 -15.09 -5.29
CA LEU A 133 24.28 -16.43 -5.56
C LEU A 133 24.94 -17.00 -6.80
#